data_AF-A0A6M2DXT3-F1
#
_entry.id   AF-A0A6M2DXT3-F1
#
_cell.length_a   1.000
_cell.length_b   1.000
_cell.length_c   1.000
_cell.angle_alpha   90.00
_cell.angle_beta   90.00
_cell.angle_gamma   90.00
#
_symmetry.space_group_name_H-M   'P 1'
#
loop_
_entity.id
_entity.type
_entity.pdbx_description
1 polymer ?
#
loop_
_entity_poly.entity_id
_entity_poly.type
_entity_poly.pdbx_seq_one_letter_code
_entity_poly.pdbx_strand_id
1 'polypeptide(L)'
;MYLTIPQIGYLLLYFLKVHGQHEYSKSLSASSNQQSSNSKQNNLIKGAVYKDFSLTIEKKLDTSLLNDLKLCQEDNGELLLWLTPEVYREFKTVTINNIAILHIIVQTVDAGQLQDLVCHILQGRLVMFKNETLQPLLLASLMWETFEQYALWQLIAAHDVPLENVLPILPKLDFKSHAEALTSILLRLKQEEPTADLLKLLFCREVRAKGDMFVISVLKYWCLDYEDKLGDLLSNLLNTRNPGTSPNKRKRLPKSGISSQGSPSIEQVLGHLDVLRLCCRHCGSGTGTNLYSMETVQRALQQAHTNSSESQKKQFSELFALAEPEESTSPGAGRGSSRSVGGRGKKSGGGGQTRTTSRKNVFRAESDSSSDSSEEEEVIKPKQAKRRKKALSDTE
;
A
#
# COMPACT_ATOMS: atom_id res chain seq x y z
N MET A 1 11.33 -31.39 35.04
CA MET A 1 11.97 -30.07 34.83
C MET A 1 11.10 -29.17 33.98
N TYR A 2 10.97 -29.33 32.65
CA TYR A 2 10.12 -28.43 31.83
C TYR A 2 8.64 -28.40 32.27
N LEU A 3 8.06 -29.54 32.65
CA LEU A 3 6.72 -29.63 33.28
C LEU A 3 6.60 -28.94 34.66
N THR A 4 7.69 -28.39 35.18
CA THR A 4 7.83 -27.83 36.53
C THR A 4 8.32 -26.37 36.49
N ILE A 5 9.12 -26.04 35.47
CA ILE A 5 9.70 -24.72 35.16
C ILE A 5 9.66 -24.59 33.63
N PRO A 6 8.58 -24.05 33.03
CA PRO A 6 8.43 -23.98 31.58
C PRO A 6 9.45 -23.03 30.92
N GLN A 7 9.99 -22.05 31.66
CA GLN A 7 11.04 -21.13 31.21
C GLN A 7 12.27 -21.85 30.61
N ILE A 8 12.52 -23.10 31.01
CA ILE A 8 13.61 -23.93 30.47
C ILE A 8 13.58 -24.01 28.94
N GLY A 9 12.40 -23.93 28.30
CA GLY A 9 12.24 -23.95 26.86
C GLY A 9 12.95 -22.79 26.14
N TYR A 10 12.61 -21.54 26.47
CA TYR A 10 13.27 -20.37 25.86
C TYR A 10 14.68 -20.14 26.42
N LEU A 11 14.96 -20.53 27.68
CA LEU A 11 16.32 -20.49 28.23
C LEU A 11 17.27 -21.45 27.51
N LEU A 12 16.78 -22.58 26.99
CA LEU A 12 17.54 -23.46 26.10
C LEU A 12 17.83 -22.79 24.75
N LEU A 13 16.87 -22.07 24.16
CA LEU A 13 17.10 -21.28 22.94
C LEU A 13 18.17 -20.18 23.16
N TYR A 14 18.12 -19.49 24.30
CA TYR A 14 19.14 -18.53 24.72
C TYR A 14 20.52 -19.17 24.88
N PHE A 15 20.61 -20.29 25.61
CA PHE A 15 21.87 -21.03 25.77
C PHE A 15 22.45 -21.46 24.42
N LEU A 16 21.63 -22.01 23.52
CA LEU A 16 22.06 -22.43 22.18
C LEU A 16 22.57 -21.27 21.31
N LYS A 17 21.98 -20.07 21.44
CA LYS A 17 22.48 -18.87 20.77
C LYS A 17 23.80 -18.38 21.37
N VAL A 18 23.89 -18.21 22.69
CA VAL A 18 25.11 -17.71 23.38
C VAL A 18 26.29 -18.66 23.17
N HIS A 19 26.10 -19.97 23.38
CA HIS A 19 27.11 -20.98 23.07
C HIS A 19 27.50 -20.93 21.58
N GLY A 20 26.50 -20.72 20.71
CA GLY A 20 26.71 -20.57 19.28
C GLY A 20 27.52 -19.35 18.86
N GLN A 21 27.44 -18.23 19.59
CA GLN A 21 28.25 -17.04 19.39
C GLN A 21 29.68 -17.23 19.93
N HIS A 22 29.82 -17.84 21.11
CA HIS A 22 31.13 -18.10 21.72
C HIS A 22 32.02 -19.01 20.84
N GLU A 23 31.46 -20.09 20.29
CA GLU A 23 32.19 -20.96 19.34
C GLU A 23 32.53 -20.25 18.01
N TYR A 24 31.70 -19.30 17.55
CA TYR A 24 32.00 -18.49 16.38
C TYR A 24 33.19 -17.54 16.66
N SER A 25 33.19 -16.85 17.80
CA SER A 25 34.32 -15.99 18.22
C SER A 25 35.62 -16.78 18.38
N LYS A 26 35.58 -18.01 18.93
CA LYS A 26 36.73 -18.93 18.94
C LYS A 26 37.19 -19.30 17.53
N SER A 27 36.29 -19.54 16.58
CA SER A 27 36.69 -19.88 15.21
C SER A 27 37.41 -18.73 14.50
N LEU A 28 37.03 -17.47 14.75
CA LEU A 28 37.74 -16.32 14.19
C LEU A 28 39.15 -16.17 14.79
N SER A 29 39.32 -16.34 16.11
CA SER A 29 40.65 -16.28 16.72
C SER A 29 41.53 -17.49 16.37
N ALA A 30 40.93 -18.67 16.12
CA ALA A 30 41.59 -19.87 15.60
C ALA A 30 41.81 -19.84 14.07
N SER A 31 42.32 -18.72 13.54
CA SER A 31 42.55 -18.53 12.10
C SER A 31 43.83 -19.22 11.60
N SER A 32 43.77 -20.54 11.36
CA SER A 32 44.57 -21.19 10.31
C SER A 32 44.05 -22.59 9.95
N ASN A 33 43.75 -22.77 8.65
CA ASN A 33 43.34 -24.01 7.98
C ASN A 33 41.94 -24.59 8.34
N GLN A 34 41.21 -25.03 7.29
CA GLN A 34 39.96 -25.81 7.34
C GLN A 34 38.73 -25.16 8.04
N GLN A 35 38.27 -23.99 7.58
CA GLN A 35 36.98 -23.42 7.99
C GLN A 35 36.03 -23.13 6.81
N SER A 36 35.09 -24.04 6.56
CA SER A 36 33.90 -23.80 5.71
C SER A 36 32.77 -24.82 5.94
N SER A 37 33.14 -26.07 6.23
CA SER A 37 32.23 -27.16 6.62
C SER A 37 31.71 -27.00 8.06
N ASN A 38 32.61 -26.89 9.03
CA ASN A 38 32.28 -26.96 10.46
C ASN A 38 31.30 -25.87 10.94
N SER A 39 31.32 -24.66 10.38
CA SER A 39 30.41 -23.59 10.81
C SER A 39 28.94 -23.88 10.46
N LYS A 40 28.68 -24.43 9.27
CA LYS A 40 27.34 -24.90 8.86
C LYS A 40 26.90 -26.09 9.72
N GLN A 41 27.80 -27.03 9.97
CA GLN A 41 27.52 -28.23 10.77
C GLN A 41 27.23 -27.90 12.24
N ASN A 42 27.94 -26.93 12.82
CA ASN A 42 27.69 -26.44 14.18
C ASN A 42 26.36 -25.67 14.32
N ASN A 43 25.85 -25.03 13.27
CA ASN A 43 24.50 -24.44 13.31
C ASN A 43 23.41 -25.54 13.23
N LEU A 44 23.57 -26.51 12.32
CA LEU A 44 22.69 -27.68 12.21
C LEU A 44 22.52 -28.43 13.55
N ILE A 45 23.61 -28.56 14.33
CA ILE A 45 23.59 -29.18 15.65
C ILE A 45 22.75 -28.37 16.67
N LYS A 46 22.85 -27.04 16.69
CA LYS A 46 22.04 -26.18 17.60
C LYS A 46 20.55 -26.37 17.36
N GLY A 47 20.14 -26.33 16.08
CA GLY A 47 18.76 -26.53 15.68
C GLY A 47 18.24 -27.96 15.90
N ALA A 48 19.12 -28.94 16.09
CA ALA A 48 18.74 -30.31 16.45
C ALA A 48 18.41 -30.44 17.94
N VAL A 49 19.26 -29.92 18.84
CA VAL A 49 19.09 -30.06 20.30
C VAL A 49 17.70 -29.62 20.79
N TYR A 50 17.16 -28.50 20.27
CA TYR A 50 15.82 -28.04 20.65
C TYR A 50 14.67 -28.88 20.03
N LYS A 51 14.92 -29.55 18.89
CA LYS A 51 13.98 -30.52 18.29
C LYS A 51 13.95 -31.80 19.11
N ASP A 52 15.11 -32.30 19.51
CA ASP A 52 15.25 -33.50 20.36
C ASP A 52 14.65 -33.25 21.76
N PHE A 53 14.86 -32.05 22.31
CA PHE A 53 14.13 -31.57 23.50
C PHE A 53 12.62 -31.57 23.30
N SER A 54 12.11 -31.02 22.19
CA SER A 54 10.67 -31.02 21.87
C SER A 54 10.07 -32.43 21.79
N LEU A 55 10.79 -33.37 21.17
CA LEU A 55 10.41 -34.79 21.13
C LEU A 55 10.42 -35.43 22.52
N THR A 56 11.40 -35.09 23.37
CA THR A 56 11.53 -35.61 24.75
C THR A 56 10.41 -35.14 25.68
N ILE A 57 9.76 -34.01 25.37
CA ILE A 57 8.57 -33.52 26.09
C ILE A 57 7.24 -33.90 25.39
N GLU A 58 7.29 -34.82 24.41
CA GLU A 58 6.15 -35.33 23.63
C GLU A 58 5.32 -34.24 22.91
N LYS A 59 5.89 -33.05 22.70
CA LYS A 59 5.23 -31.94 21.98
C LYS A 59 5.77 -31.81 20.56
N LYS A 60 4.89 -31.43 19.64
CA LYS A 60 5.29 -31.02 18.28
C LYS A 60 6.13 -29.73 18.35
N LEU A 61 7.17 -29.65 17.52
CA LEU A 61 8.10 -28.50 17.44
C LEU A 61 7.40 -27.15 17.24
N ASP A 62 6.35 -27.10 16.42
CA ASP A 62 5.54 -25.90 16.18
C ASP A 62 4.88 -25.37 17.46
N THR A 63 4.38 -26.29 18.28
CA THR A 63 3.64 -26.06 19.50
C THR A 63 4.59 -25.77 20.66
N SER A 64 5.72 -26.46 20.76
CA SER A 64 6.79 -26.14 21.72
C SER A 64 7.32 -24.73 21.48
N LEU A 65 7.77 -24.45 20.25
CA LEU A 65 8.38 -23.17 19.91
C LEU A 65 7.41 -22.01 20.10
N LEU A 66 6.15 -22.14 19.68
CA LEU A 66 5.16 -21.08 19.88
C LEU A 66 4.90 -20.81 21.37
N ASN A 67 4.78 -21.85 22.22
CA ASN A 67 4.54 -21.66 23.65
C ASN A 67 5.76 -21.07 24.36
N ASP A 68 6.97 -21.54 24.04
CA ASP A 68 8.20 -21.06 24.67
C ASP A 68 8.50 -19.60 24.25
N LEU A 69 8.19 -19.20 23.01
CA LEU A 69 8.29 -17.80 22.57
C LEU A 69 7.23 -16.90 23.22
N LYS A 70 6.00 -17.38 23.47
CA LYS A 70 4.99 -16.64 24.25
C LYS A 70 5.42 -16.43 25.69
N LEU A 71 5.92 -17.47 26.35
CA LEU A 71 6.44 -17.33 27.71
C LEU A 71 7.66 -16.38 27.74
N CYS A 72 8.50 -16.40 26.69
CA CYS A 72 9.58 -15.42 26.54
C CYS A 72 9.05 -13.98 26.31
N GLN A 73 7.94 -13.78 25.60
CA GLN A 73 7.29 -12.46 25.50
C GLN A 73 6.82 -11.96 26.87
N GLU A 74 6.13 -12.82 27.62
CA GLU A 74 5.55 -12.53 28.93
C GLU A 74 6.64 -12.27 30.00
N ASP A 75 7.73 -13.04 30.00
CA ASP A 75 8.84 -12.90 30.96
C ASP A 75 9.89 -11.83 30.54
N ASN A 76 10.24 -11.70 29.25
CA ASN A 76 11.22 -10.72 28.75
C ASN A 76 11.15 -10.51 27.21
N GLY A 77 10.43 -9.47 26.78
CA GLY A 77 10.30 -9.10 25.36
C GLY A 77 11.61 -8.72 24.63
N GLU A 78 12.57 -8.09 25.32
CA GLU A 78 13.87 -7.76 24.71
C GLU A 78 14.64 -9.04 24.35
N LEU A 79 14.61 -10.05 25.23
CA LEU A 79 15.19 -11.37 24.99
C LEU A 79 14.51 -12.09 23.81
N LEU A 80 13.18 -12.03 23.69
CA LEU A 80 12.46 -12.60 22.54
C LEU A 80 12.97 -12.01 21.21
N LEU A 81 13.08 -10.68 21.15
CA LEU A 81 13.46 -9.97 19.94
C LEU A 81 14.95 -10.19 19.61
N TRP A 82 15.80 -10.27 20.63
CA TRP A 82 17.19 -10.70 20.49
C TRP A 82 17.28 -12.14 19.95
N LEU A 83 16.42 -13.07 20.38
CA LEU A 83 16.40 -14.46 19.88
C LEU A 83 15.83 -14.60 18.46
N THR A 84 14.94 -13.69 18.05
CA THR A 84 14.13 -13.77 16.82
C THR A 84 14.94 -14.08 15.54
N PRO A 85 16.05 -13.39 15.20
CA PRO A 85 16.84 -13.72 14.00
C PRO A 85 17.34 -15.17 13.96
N GLU A 86 17.74 -15.69 15.12
CA GLU A 86 18.29 -17.03 15.26
C GLU A 86 17.21 -18.10 15.17
N VAL A 87 16.07 -17.84 15.83
CA VAL A 87 14.87 -18.68 15.78
C VAL A 87 14.34 -18.78 14.34
N TYR A 88 14.26 -17.68 13.61
CA TYR A 88 13.90 -17.70 12.20
C TYR A 88 14.94 -18.41 11.33
N ARG A 89 16.24 -18.35 11.66
CA ARG A 89 17.28 -19.02 10.87
C ARG A 89 17.27 -20.54 11.03
N GLU A 90 17.14 -21.06 12.25
CA GLU A 90 17.25 -22.51 12.53
C GLU A 90 15.92 -23.27 12.38
N PHE A 91 14.77 -22.59 12.54
CA PHE A 91 13.43 -23.21 12.50
C PHE A 91 12.56 -22.74 11.32
N LYS A 92 13.17 -22.40 10.18
CA LYS A 92 12.52 -21.90 8.94
C LYS A 92 11.25 -22.64 8.48
N THR A 93 11.15 -23.94 8.76
CA THR A 93 9.99 -24.79 8.41
C THR A 93 8.77 -24.57 9.31
N VAL A 94 8.93 -23.86 10.43
CA VAL A 94 7.91 -23.56 11.44
C VAL A 94 7.64 -22.06 11.54
N THR A 95 8.65 -21.21 11.30
CA THR A 95 8.60 -19.76 11.56
C THR A 95 8.19 -18.92 10.36
N ILE A 96 8.60 -19.29 9.14
CA ILE A 96 8.34 -18.50 7.93
C ILE A 96 6.84 -18.49 7.62
N ASN A 97 6.28 -17.30 7.35
CA ASN A 97 4.85 -17.05 7.15
C ASN A 97 3.94 -17.50 8.33
N ASN A 98 4.51 -17.78 9.52
CA ASN A 98 3.73 -18.20 10.69
C ASN A 98 3.10 -16.97 11.37
N ILE A 99 1.79 -16.84 11.20
CA ILE A 99 0.98 -15.72 11.71
C ILE A 99 1.12 -15.57 13.23
N ALA A 100 1.11 -16.68 13.99
CA ALA A 100 1.12 -16.64 15.45
C ALA A 100 2.50 -16.25 16.01
N ILE A 101 3.59 -16.77 15.44
CA ILE A 101 4.96 -16.39 15.84
C ILE A 101 5.23 -14.92 15.48
N LEU A 102 4.77 -14.47 14.31
CA LEU A 102 4.96 -13.09 13.88
C LEU A 102 4.12 -12.09 14.70
N HIS A 103 2.89 -12.45 15.09
CA HIS A 103 2.04 -11.57 15.90
C HIS A 103 2.71 -11.25 17.25
N ILE A 104 3.18 -12.28 17.96
CA ILE A 104 3.96 -12.14 19.22
C ILE A 104 5.11 -11.14 19.03
N ILE A 105 5.82 -11.20 17.91
CA ILE A 105 6.95 -10.30 17.63
C ILE A 105 6.47 -8.86 17.42
N VAL A 106 5.49 -8.61 16.54
CA VAL A 106 5.02 -7.23 16.28
C VAL A 106 4.25 -6.62 17.46
N GLN A 107 3.71 -7.45 18.35
CA GLN A 107 3.13 -7.05 19.64
C GLN A 107 4.21 -6.62 20.66
N THR A 108 5.45 -7.06 20.47
CA THR A 108 6.55 -6.84 21.44
C THR A 108 7.51 -5.72 21.03
N VAL A 109 7.69 -5.45 19.74
CA VAL A 109 8.67 -4.46 19.27
C VAL A 109 8.31 -3.02 19.65
N ASP A 110 9.30 -2.26 20.06
CA ASP A 110 9.30 -0.80 19.93
C ASP A 110 9.83 -0.34 18.55
N ALA A 111 9.90 0.98 18.32
CA ALA A 111 10.37 1.54 17.05
C ALA A 111 11.86 1.28 16.75
N GLY A 112 12.72 1.23 17.76
CA GLY A 112 14.15 0.93 17.62
C GLY A 112 14.39 -0.56 17.38
N GLN A 113 13.67 -1.42 18.11
CA GLN A 113 13.69 -2.87 17.91
C GLN A 113 13.15 -3.27 16.52
N LEU A 114 12.10 -2.58 16.04
CA LEU A 114 11.61 -2.72 14.67
C LEU A 114 12.69 -2.30 13.63
N GLN A 115 13.41 -1.20 13.89
CA GLN A 115 14.54 -0.78 13.04
C GLN A 115 15.65 -1.85 13.03
N ASP A 116 15.99 -2.47 14.16
CA ASP A 116 17.00 -3.54 14.22
C ASP A 116 16.55 -4.81 13.47
N LEU A 117 15.28 -5.19 13.56
CA LEU A 117 14.73 -6.29 12.75
C LEU A 117 14.80 -5.97 11.24
N VAL A 118 14.46 -4.74 10.83
CA VAL A 118 14.60 -4.27 9.44
C VAL A 118 16.07 -4.31 9.00
N CYS A 119 17.00 -3.83 9.84
CA CYS A 119 18.45 -3.95 9.59
C CYS A 119 18.88 -5.41 9.41
N HIS A 120 18.38 -6.34 10.22
CA HIS A 120 18.68 -7.76 10.08
C HIS A 120 18.10 -8.38 8.80
N ILE A 121 16.95 -7.92 8.31
CA ILE A 121 16.38 -8.36 7.03
C ILE A 121 17.24 -7.85 5.87
N LEU A 122 17.53 -6.54 5.83
CA LEU A 122 18.36 -5.92 4.78
C LEU A 122 19.80 -6.47 4.75
N GLN A 123 20.33 -6.93 5.90
CA GLN A 123 21.61 -7.64 5.99
C GLN A 123 21.55 -9.12 5.56
N GLY A 124 20.38 -9.63 5.14
CA GLY A 124 20.17 -11.03 4.78
C GLY A 124 20.24 -12.03 5.96
N ARG A 125 20.17 -11.52 7.20
CA ARG A 125 20.32 -12.32 8.44
C ARG A 125 18.99 -12.86 8.96
N LEU A 126 17.90 -12.15 8.73
CA LEU A 126 16.52 -12.52 9.09
C LEU A 126 15.69 -12.67 7.81
N VAL A 127 14.91 -13.75 7.72
CA VAL A 127 13.90 -13.96 6.67
C VAL A 127 12.63 -14.49 7.34
N MET A 128 11.61 -13.64 7.42
CA MET A 128 10.29 -13.94 7.97
C MET A 128 9.28 -14.40 6.92
N PHE A 129 9.44 -13.94 5.67
CA PHE A 129 8.45 -14.12 4.61
C PHE A 129 8.90 -15.02 3.46
N LYS A 130 7.92 -15.62 2.79
CA LYS A 130 8.01 -16.16 1.43
C LYS A 130 6.78 -15.75 0.62
N ASN A 131 7.01 -15.26 -0.59
CA ASN A 131 6.03 -14.52 -1.41
C ASN A 131 4.71 -15.27 -1.64
N GLU A 132 4.75 -16.59 -1.84
CA GLU A 132 3.63 -17.40 -2.34
C GLU A 132 2.40 -17.48 -1.40
N THR A 133 2.53 -17.20 -0.09
CA THR A 133 1.45 -17.45 0.88
C THR A 133 1.19 -16.31 1.87
N LEU A 134 1.30 -15.05 1.43
CA LEU A 134 1.09 -13.89 2.31
C LEU A 134 -0.39 -13.49 2.52
N GLN A 135 -1.31 -13.87 1.63
CA GLN A 135 -2.72 -13.47 1.74
C GLN A 135 -3.40 -13.88 3.07
N PRO A 136 -3.17 -15.07 3.67
CA PRO A 136 -3.76 -15.42 4.96
C PRO A 136 -3.24 -14.56 6.12
N LEU A 137 -1.93 -14.27 6.12
CA LEU A 137 -1.29 -13.39 7.11
C LEU A 137 -1.87 -11.97 7.01
N LEU A 138 -1.88 -11.40 5.80
CA LEU A 138 -2.36 -10.05 5.52
C LEU A 138 -3.86 -9.84 5.82
N LEU A 139 -4.64 -10.92 5.93
CA LEU A 139 -6.04 -10.88 6.34
C LEU A 139 -6.21 -11.08 7.85
N ALA A 140 -5.36 -11.90 8.49
CA ALA A 140 -5.34 -12.02 9.95
C ALA A 140 -4.87 -10.72 10.62
N SER A 141 -3.89 -10.04 10.02
CA SER A 141 -3.34 -8.78 10.55
C SER A 141 -4.30 -7.60 10.50
N LEU A 142 -5.44 -7.70 9.80
CA LEU A 142 -6.49 -6.67 9.83
C LEU A 142 -7.19 -6.57 11.19
N MET A 143 -6.99 -7.57 12.06
CA MET A 143 -7.48 -7.60 13.44
C MET A 143 -6.40 -7.24 14.48
N TRP A 144 -5.19 -6.87 14.03
CA TRP A 144 -4.07 -6.46 14.88
C TRP A 144 -4.15 -4.96 15.21
N GLU A 145 -3.49 -4.54 16.29
CA GLU A 145 -3.45 -3.13 16.68
C GLU A 145 -2.73 -2.27 15.64
N THR A 146 -3.03 -0.97 15.61
CA THR A 146 -2.48 -0.01 14.62
C THR A 146 -0.96 -0.08 14.50
N PHE A 147 -0.24 -0.17 15.62
CA PHE A 147 1.22 -0.28 15.60
C PHE A 147 1.71 -1.65 15.12
N GLU A 148 1.08 -2.76 15.56
CA GLU A 148 1.37 -4.12 15.09
C GLU A 148 1.23 -4.22 13.56
N GLN A 149 0.19 -3.58 13.00
CA GLN A 149 0.01 -3.48 11.55
C GLN A 149 1.13 -2.67 10.89
N TYR A 150 1.47 -1.47 11.39
CA TYR A 150 2.57 -0.68 10.81
C TYR A 150 3.91 -1.43 10.85
N ALA A 151 4.21 -2.11 11.97
CA ALA A 151 5.40 -2.95 12.12
C ALA A 151 5.42 -4.08 11.07
N LEU A 152 4.31 -4.80 10.90
CA LEU A 152 4.17 -5.80 9.83
C LEU A 152 4.46 -5.21 8.44
N TRP A 153 3.92 -4.05 8.12
CA TRP A 153 4.12 -3.41 6.80
C TRP A 153 5.56 -2.96 6.58
N GLN A 154 6.27 -2.48 7.61
CA GLN A 154 7.71 -2.19 7.50
C GLN A 154 8.52 -3.47 7.27
N LEU A 155 8.22 -4.54 8.00
CA LEU A 155 8.89 -5.84 7.82
C LEU A 155 8.62 -6.43 6.42
N ILE A 156 7.41 -6.29 5.88
CA ILE A 156 7.06 -6.72 4.52
C ILE A 156 7.79 -5.90 3.46
N ALA A 157 7.90 -4.57 3.65
CA ALA A 157 8.65 -3.71 2.76
C ALA A 157 10.15 -4.06 2.73
N ALA A 158 10.76 -4.32 3.90
CA ALA A 158 12.16 -4.70 4.02
C ALA A 158 12.53 -6.04 3.35
N HIS A 159 11.55 -6.88 3.01
CA HIS A 159 11.74 -8.15 2.30
C HIS A 159 11.56 -8.04 0.77
N ASP A 160 11.38 -6.83 0.21
CA ASP A 160 11.13 -6.57 -1.21
C ASP A 160 9.96 -7.40 -1.81
N VAL A 161 8.97 -7.75 -0.97
CA VAL A 161 7.80 -8.57 -1.37
C VAL A 161 7.08 -7.91 -2.56
N PRO A 162 6.97 -8.55 -3.74
CA PRO A 162 6.34 -7.93 -4.91
C PRO A 162 4.87 -7.56 -4.65
N LEU A 163 4.47 -6.36 -5.09
CA LEU A 163 3.17 -5.77 -4.76
C LEU A 163 1.97 -6.58 -5.27
N GLU A 164 2.16 -7.34 -6.35
CA GLU A 164 1.24 -8.35 -6.88
C GLU A 164 0.84 -9.43 -5.87
N ASN A 165 1.68 -9.76 -4.89
CA ASN A 165 1.34 -10.73 -3.83
C ASN A 165 0.47 -10.13 -2.71
N VAL A 166 0.43 -8.79 -2.65
CA VAL A 166 -0.32 -8.04 -1.64
C VAL A 166 -1.71 -7.64 -2.16
N LEU A 167 -1.77 -7.10 -3.38
CA LEU A 167 -2.99 -6.56 -4.00
C LEU A 167 -4.22 -7.51 -4.01
N PRO A 168 -4.11 -8.85 -4.01
CA PRO A 168 -5.25 -9.75 -3.84
C PRO A 168 -6.03 -9.60 -2.51
N ILE A 169 -5.58 -8.80 -1.53
CA ILE A 169 -6.42 -8.40 -0.38
C ILE A 169 -7.25 -7.13 -0.65
N LEU A 170 -6.86 -6.28 -1.61
CA LEU A 170 -7.40 -4.92 -1.77
C LEU A 170 -8.93 -4.84 -1.91
N PRO A 171 -9.63 -5.77 -2.60
CA PRO A 171 -11.10 -5.76 -2.66
C PRO A 171 -11.79 -6.08 -1.32
N LYS A 172 -11.06 -6.61 -0.33
CA LYS A 172 -11.57 -6.96 1.01
C LYS A 172 -11.36 -5.83 2.04
N LEU A 173 -10.51 -4.84 1.74
CA LEU A 173 -10.16 -3.76 2.66
C LEU A 173 -11.22 -2.65 2.67
N ASP A 174 -12.04 -2.55 3.70
CA ASP A 174 -12.81 -1.33 3.99
C ASP A 174 -11.88 -0.09 4.11
N PHE A 175 -12.33 1.06 3.59
CA PHE A 175 -11.55 2.31 3.56
C PHE A 175 -11.29 2.93 4.95
N LYS A 176 -12.20 2.75 5.91
CA LYS A 176 -12.10 3.31 7.25
C LYS A 176 -11.51 2.33 8.25
N SER A 177 -11.86 1.05 8.15
CA SER A 177 -11.45 0.03 9.14
C SER A 177 -10.03 -0.53 8.95
N HIS A 178 -9.35 -0.22 7.83
CA HIS A 178 -8.02 -0.76 7.51
C HIS A 178 -7.08 0.34 6.99
N ALA A 179 -7.02 1.47 7.70
CA ALA A 179 -6.30 2.66 7.28
C ALA A 179 -4.78 2.41 7.16
N GLU A 180 -4.22 1.57 8.03
CA GLU A 180 -2.82 1.16 8.10
C GLU A 180 -2.42 0.36 6.85
N ALA A 181 -3.23 -0.66 6.51
CA ALA A 181 -3.05 -1.48 5.32
C ALA A 181 -3.20 -0.67 4.03
N LEU A 182 -4.23 0.17 3.93
CA LEU A 182 -4.44 1.01 2.75
C LEU A 182 -3.37 2.10 2.60
N THR A 183 -2.94 2.74 3.69
CA THR A 183 -1.82 3.71 3.64
C THR A 183 -0.54 3.05 3.18
N SER A 184 -0.23 1.84 3.68
CA SER A 184 0.95 1.08 3.28
C SER A 184 0.93 0.67 1.81
N ILE A 185 -0.21 0.15 1.32
CA ILE A 185 -0.36 -0.19 -0.12
C ILE A 185 -0.32 1.06 -1.00
N LEU A 186 -0.90 2.19 -0.56
CA LEU A 186 -0.88 3.46 -1.30
C LEU A 186 0.54 4.00 -1.46
N LEU A 187 1.34 4.00 -0.38
CA LEU A 187 2.73 4.44 -0.41
C LEU A 187 3.62 3.53 -1.28
N ARG A 188 3.29 2.24 -1.41
CA ARG A 188 3.95 1.33 -2.35
C ARG A 188 3.49 1.56 -3.80
N LEU A 189 2.20 1.72 -4.06
CA LEU A 189 1.69 2.06 -5.41
C LEU A 189 2.28 3.37 -5.95
N LYS A 190 2.64 4.32 -5.07
CA LYS A 190 3.36 5.55 -5.42
C LYS A 190 4.75 5.30 -6.03
N GLN A 191 5.39 4.17 -5.71
CA GLN A 191 6.73 3.80 -6.19
C GLN A 191 6.70 3.00 -7.50
N GLU A 192 5.54 2.45 -7.86
CA GLU A 192 5.34 1.68 -9.10
C GLU A 192 4.92 2.58 -10.26
N GLU A 193 5.34 2.24 -11.48
CA GLU A 193 4.72 2.79 -12.70
C GLU A 193 3.41 2.08 -13.04
N PRO A 194 2.42 2.74 -13.69
CA PRO A 194 1.16 2.09 -14.04
C PRO A 194 1.38 0.95 -15.04
N THR A 195 0.78 -0.21 -14.76
CA THR A 195 0.77 -1.39 -15.64
C THR A 195 -0.64 -1.97 -15.78
N ALA A 196 -0.88 -2.75 -16.83
CA ALA A 196 -2.19 -3.33 -17.10
C ALA A 196 -2.71 -4.22 -15.94
N ASP A 197 -1.83 -4.91 -15.24
CA ASP A 197 -2.20 -5.83 -14.15
C ASP A 197 -2.38 -5.12 -12.81
N LEU A 198 -1.55 -4.12 -12.49
CA LEU A 198 -1.82 -3.21 -11.37
C LEU A 198 -3.18 -2.51 -11.54
N LEU A 199 -3.52 -2.04 -12.74
CA LEU A 199 -4.85 -1.46 -13.01
C LEU A 199 -5.98 -2.48 -12.83
N LYS A 200 -5.87 -3.71 -13.36
CA LYS A 200 -6.90 -4.75 -13.15
C LYS A 200 -7.15 -4.98 -11.66
N LEU A 201 -6.10 -5.10 -10.85
CA LEU A 201 -6.18 -5.36 -9.42
C LEU A 201 -6.74 -4.15 -8.64
N LEU A 202 -6.34 -2.93 -8.99
CA LEU A 202 -6.83 -1.67 -8.41
C LEU A 202 -8.34 -1.52 -8.64
N PHE A 203 -8.79 -1.73 -9.88
CA PHE A 203 -10.20 -1.60 -10.27
C PHE A 203 -11.09 -2.74 -9.77
N CYS A 204 -10.54 -3.86 -9.28
CA CYS A 204 -11.33 -4.89 -8.58
C CYS A 204 -11.91 -4.41 -7.24
N ARG A 205 -11.45 -3.27 -6.71
CA ARG A 205 -12.05 -2.62 -5.53
C ARG A 205 -13.49 -2.14 -5.81
N GLU A 206 -14.34 -2.18 -4.79
CA GLU A 206 -15.71 -1.65 -4.86
C GLU A 206 -15.72 -0.13 -5.15
N VAL A 207 -16.63 0.33 -6.00
CA VAL A 207 -16.81 1.77 -6.29
C VAL A 207 -17.67 2.39 -5.19
N ARG A 208 -17.06 3.16 -4.29
CA ARG A 208 -17.76 3.83 -3.19
C ARG A 208 -17.79 5.34 -3.39
N ALA A 209 -18.88 5.84 -3.96
CA ALA A 209 -19.04 7.23 -4.39
C ALA A 209 -18.97 8.31 -3.27
N LYS A 210 -18.75 7.94 -2.01
CA LYS A 210 -18.52 8.88 -0.90
C LYS A 210 -17.45 8.34 0.06
N GLY A 211 -16.33 9.06 0.13
CA GLY A 211 -15.29 8.89 1.16
C GLY A 211 -14.10 8.02 0.78
N ASP A 212 -14.27 6.97 -0.04
CA ASP A 212 -13.13 6.16 -0.50
C ASP A 212 -12.37 6.88 -1.62
N MET A 213 -11.21 7.42 -1.26
CA MET A 213 -10.33 8.14 -2.19
C MET A 213 -9.16 7.28 -2.68
N PHE A 214 -9.10 5.98 -2.34
CA PHE A 214 -7.90 5.17 -2.57
C PHE A 214 -7.53 5.07 -4.06
N VAL A 215 -8.45 4.56 -4.88
CA VAL A 215 -8.23 4.39 -6.34
C VAL A 215 -7.97 5.74 -7.01
N ILE A 216 -8.70 6.77 -6.59
CA ILE A 216 -8.62 8.12 -7.17
C ILE A 216 -7.28 8.78 -6.88
N SER A 217 -6.74 8.61 -5.66
CA SER A 217 -5.43 9.12 -5.29
C SER A 217 -4.30 8.44 -6.08
N VAL A 218 -4.37 7.13 -6.28
CA VAL A 218 -3.41 6.38 -7.11
C VAL A 218 -3.45 6.86 -8.57
N LEU A 219 -4.65 6.92 -9.16
CA LEU A 219 -4.81 7.36 -10.55
C LEU A 219 -4.37 8.82 -10.75
N LYS A 220 -4.77 9.75 -9.87
CA LYS A 220 -4.35 11.15 -9.96
C LYS A 220 -2.86 11.35 -9.72
N TYR A 221 -2.21 10.51 -8.91
CA TYR A 221 -0.75 10.52 -8.76
C TYR A 221 -0.07 10.04 -10.04
N TRP A 222 -0.48 8.91 -10.62
CA TRP A 222 0.07 8.43 -11.88
C TRP A 222 -0.18 9.39 -13.07
N CYS A 223 -1.26 10.18 -13.07
CA CYS A 223 -1.45 11.24 -14.08
C CYS A 223 -0.40 12.37 -14.03
N LEU A 224 0.42 12.50 -12.98
CA LEU A 224 1.45 13.55 -12.91
C LEU A 224 2.64 13.26 -13.84
N ASP A 225 3.08 12.00 -13.87
CA ASP A 225 4.29 11.56 -14.58
C ASP A 225 3.99 10.60 -15.76
N TYR A 226 2.81 9.98 -15.78
CA TYR A 226 2.44 8.89 -16.70
C TYR A 226 1.06 9.09 -17.39
N GLU A 227 0.58 10.33 -17.58
CA GLU A 227 -0.75 10.62 -18.15
C GLU A 227 -1.05 9.83 -19.44
N ASP A 228 -0.16 9.89 -20.44
CA ASP A 228 -0.33 9.17 -21.72
C ASP A 228 -0.42 7.65 -21.54
N LYS A 229 0.54 7.08 -20.79
CA LYS A 229 0.62 5.63 -20.51
C LYS A 229 -0.62 5.15 -19.77
N LEU A 230 -1.12 5.95 -18.82
CA LEU A 230 -2.32 5.63 -18.04
C LEU A 230 -3.59 5.72 -18.90
N GLY A 231 -3.71 6.72 -19.77
CA GLY A 231 -4.82 6.86 -20.70
C GLY A 231 -4.95 5.66 -21.64
N ASP A 232 -3.85 5.20 -22.21
CA ASP A 232 -3.85 4.00 -23.06
C ASP A 232 -4.13 2.71 -22.28
N LEU A 233 -3.60 2.56 -21.06
CA LEU A 233 -3.90 1.41 -20.21
C LEU A 233 -5.38 1.38 -19.78
N LEU A 234 -5.97 2.54 -19.46
CA LEU A 234 -7.40 2.66 -19.16
C LEU A 234 -8.28 2.39 -20.38
N SER A 235 -7.88 2.89 -21.55
CA SER A 235 -8.57 2.64 -22.82
C SER A 235 -8.61 1.15 -23.16
N ASN A 236 -7.46 0.47 -23.01
CA ASN A 236 -7.36 -0.97 -23.21
C ASN A 236 -8.13 -1.76 -22.13
N LEU A 237 -8.14 -1.32 -20.87
CA LEU A 237 -8.95 -1.95 -19.83
C LEU A 237 -10.44 -1.81 -20.16
N LEU A 238 -10.93 -0.61 -20.44
CA LEU A 238 -12.33 -0.35 -20.78
C LEU A 238 -12.77 -1.16 -22.00
N ASN A 239 -11.99 -1.14 -23.08
CA ASN A 239 -12.27 -1.90 -24.29
C ASN A 239 -12.29 -3.41 -24.02
N THR A 240 -11.41 -3.96 -23.18
CA THR A 240 -11.41 -5.40 -22.84
C THR A 240 -12.53 -5.82 -21.87
N ARG A 241 -13.28 -4.89 -21.26
CA ARG A 241 -14.46 -5.19 -20.42
C ARG A 241 -15.80 -5.09 -21.16
N ASN A 242 -15.85 -4.44 -22.32
CA ASN A 242 -17.07 -4.34 -23.11
C ASN A 242 -17.43 -5.67 -23.81
N PRO A 243 -18.69 -6.15 -23.75
CA PRO A 243 -19.06 -7.44 -24.35
C PRO A 243 -18.90 -7.53 -25.87
N GLY A 244 -18.98 -6.41 -26.60
CA GLY A 244 -18.95 -6.38 -28.07
C GLY A 244 -17.57 -6.37 -28.73
N THR A 245 -16.49 -6.24 -27.95
CA THR A 245 -15.11 -6.08 -28.48
C THR A 245 -14.30 -7.37 -28.50
N SER A 246 -14.72 -8.42 -27.77
CA SER A 246 -13.98 -9.68 -27.66
C SER A 246 -14.37 -10.65 -28.78
N PRO A 247 -13.50 -10.96 -29.77
CA PRO A 247 -13.93 -11.70 -30.95
C PRO A 247 -14.25 -13.18 -30.72
N ASN A 248 -13.96 -13.73 -29.53
CA ASN A 248 -13.68 -15.17 -29.41
C ASN A 248 -14.12 -15.88 -28.11
N LYS A 249 -15.17 -15.41 -27.41
CA LYS A 249 -15.80 -16.17 -26.30
C LYS A 249 -17.33 -16.30 -26.41
N ARG A 250 -17.74 -17.22 -27.28
CA ARG A 250 -19.10 -17.80 -27.32
C ARG A 250 -19.47 -18.40 -25.95
N LYS A 251 -20.70 -18.14 -25.46
CA LYS A 251 -21.26 -18.54 -24.15
C LYS A 251 -20.58 -19.75 -23.47
N ARG A 252 -19.99 -19.52 -22.29
CA ARG A 252 -19.89 -20.54 -21.22
C ARG A 252 -20.33 -19.92 -19.90
N LEU A 253 -21.38 -20.50 -19.30
CA LEU A 253 -21.83 -20.16 -17.96
C LEU A 253 -20.86 -20.81 -16.94
N PRO A 254 -20.26 -20.07 -16.00
CA PRO A 254 -19.50 -20.68 -14.91
C PRO A 254 -20.47 -21.31 -13.91
N LYS A 255 -20.52 -22.64 -13.86
CA LYS A 255 -21.12 -23.36 -12.73
C LYS A 255 -20.16 -23.28 -11.54
N SER A 256 -20.67 -22.87 -10.38
CA SER A 256 -20.16 -23.10 -9.01
C SER A 256 -18.64 -22.96 -8.76
N GLY A 257 -18.27 -21.96 -7.94
CA GLY A 257 -17.00 -21.95 -7.22
C GLY A 257 -15.84 -21.19 -7.91
N ILE A 258 -15.36 -20.14 -7.22
CA ILE A 258 -13.97 -19.65 -7.26
C ILE A 258 -13.38 -19.39 -8.68
N SER A 259 -13.93 -18.43 -9.45
CA SER A 259 -13.28 -17.99 -10.72
C SER A 259 -13.63 -16.58 -11.26
N SER A 260 -13.92 -15.59 -10.41
CA SER A 260 -14.07 -14.17 -10.83
C SER A 260 -13.08 -13.17 -10.18
N GLN A 261 -12.24 -13.62 -9.26
CA GLN A 261 -11.47 -12.77 -8.32
C GLN A 261 -10.30 -11.95 -8.91
N GLY A 262 -9.99 -12.08 -10.21
CA GLY A 262 -8.81 -11.45 -10.83
C GLY A 262 -9.12 -10.40 -11.91
N SER A 263 -10.35 -9.88 -11.97
CA SER A 263 -10.81 -9.13 -13.15
C SER A 263 -12.03 -8.23 -12.84
N PRO A 264 -11.96 -6.90 -13.02
CA PRO A 264 -13.07 -5.99 -12.72
C PRO A 264 -14.23 -6.08 -13.72
N SER A 265 -15.44 -5.74 -13.27
CA SER A 265 -16.59 -5.56 -14.17
C SER A 265 -16.55 -4.24 -14.93
N ILE A 266 -17.37 -4.10 -15.98
CA ILE A 266 -17.48 -2.85 -16.74
C ILE A 266 -18.05 -1.71 -15.87
N GLU A 267 -18.96 -2.02 -14.95
CA GLU A 267 -19.52 -1.07 -13.97
C GLU A 267 -18.46 -0.58 -12.97
N GLN A 268 -17.52 -1.45 -12.57
CA GLN A 268 -16.40 -1.01 -11.72
C GLN A 268 -15.47 -0.05 -12.48
N VAL A 269 -15.20 -0.31 -13.75
CA VAL A 269 -14.36 0.58 -14.58
C VAL A 269 -15.05 1.92 -14.81
N LEU A 270 -16.31 1.93 -15.28
CA LEU A 270 -17.08 3.16 -15.48
C LEU A 270 -17.30 3.93 -14.17
N GLY A 271 -17.53 3.24 -13.05
CA GLY A 271 -17.74 3.86 -11.74
C GLY A 271 -16.50 4.54 -11.18
N HIS A 272 -15.32 3.89 -11.20
CA HIS A 272 -14.08 4.54 -10.76
C HIS A 272 -13.69 5.71 -11.69
N LEU A 273 -13.99 5.63 -13.00
CA LEU A 273 -13.81 6.75 -13.93
C LEU A 273 -14.78 7.92 -13.63
N ASP A 274 -16.06 7.67 -13.34
CA ASP A 274 -16.99 8.75 -13.00
C ASP A 274 -16.61 9.47 -11.71
N VAL A 275 -16.14 8.74 -10.69
CA VAL A 275 -15.61 9.36 -9.46
C VAL A 275 -14.33 10.14 -9.76
N LEU A 276 -13.41 9.63 -10.60
CA LEU A 276 -12.21 10.36 -11.02
C LEU A 276 -12.57 11.68 -11.73
N ARG A 277 -13.53 11.64 -12.65
CA ARG A 277 -14.08 12.82 -13.35
C ARG A 277 -14.60 13.87 -12.36
N LEU A 278 -15.41 13.46 -11.38
CA LEU A 278 -15.89 14.36 -10.32
C LEU A 278 -14.72 14.96 -9.52
N CYS A 279 -13.72 14.16 -9.15
CA CYS A 279 -12.53 14.60 -8.43
C CYS A 279 -11.52 15.42 -9.29
N CYS A 280 -11.73 15.53 -10.60
CA CYS A 280 -11.02 16.47 -11.46
C CYS A 280 -11.80 17.80 -11.58
N ARG A 281 -13.14 17.78 -11.73
CA ARG A 281 -13.97 19.00 -11.76
C ARG A 281 -13.88 19.84 -10.48
N HIS A 282 -13.65 19.24 -9.32
CA HIS A 282 -13.57 19.97 -8.04
C HIS A 282 -12.16 20.52 -7.69
N CYS A 283 -11.12 20.21 -8.47
CA CYS A 283 -9.80 20.79 -8.27
C CYS A 283 -9.70 22.14 -8.98
N GLY A 284 -10.08 23.23 -8.28
CA GLY A 284 -9.92 24.62 -8.74
C GLY A 284 -8.47 25.12 -8.80
N SER A 285 -7.48 24.23 -8.84
CA SER A 285 -6.06 24.50 -9.09
C SER A 285 -5.66 23.75 -10.36
N GLY A 286 -4.65 24.23 -11.09
CA GLY A 286 -4.26 23.79 -12.44
C GLY A 286 -3.70 22.35 -12.56
N THR A 287 -4.05 21.44 -11.66
CA THR A 287 -3.71 20.02 -11.65
C THR A 287 -4.89 19.13 -12.08
N GLY A 288 -5.76 19.67 -12.95
CA GLY A 288 -6.76 18.89 -13.66
C GLY A 288 -6.10 18.01 -14.72
N THR A 289 -6.40 16.72 -14.72
CA THR A 289 -5.81 15.72 -15.64
C THR A 289 -6.48 15.81 -17.02
N ASN A 290 -5.68 15.93 -18.09
CA ASN A 290 -6.16 15.96 -19.47
C ASN A 290 -6.53 14.57 -20.00
N LEU A 291 -6.42 13.53 -19.17
CA LEU A 291 -6.87 12.15 -19.39
C LEU A 291 -8.20 12.01 -20.19
N TYR A 292 -9.20 12.88 -19.97
CA TYR A 292 -10.49 12.84 -20.68
C TYR A 292 -10.51 13.56 -22.04
N SER A 293 -9.52 14.38 -22.36
CA SER A 293 -9.30 14.92 -23.71
C SER A 293 -8.40 14.03 -24.56
N MET A 294 -7.86 12.93 -24.02
CA MET A 294 -7.08 11.97 -24.79
C MET A 294 -7.97 11.22 -25.80
N GLU A 295 -7.56 11.24 -27.07
CA GLU A 295 -8.34 10.62 -28.15
C GLU A 295 -8.53 9.10 -27.98
N THR A 296 -7.58 8.41 -27.35
CA THR A 296 -7.71 6.97 -27.02
C THR A 296 -8.78 6.71 -25.98
N VAL A 297 -8.81 7.53 -24.91
CA VAL A 297 -9.82 7.46 -23.83
C VAL A 297 -11.21 7.83 -24.36
N GLN A 298 -11.32 8.87 -25.19
CA GLN A 298 -12.57 9.28 -25.83
C GLN A 298 -13.14 8.18 -26.73
N ARG A 299 -12.32 7.60 -27.63
CA ARG A 299 -12.73 6.46 -28.47
C ARG A 299 -13.18 5.27 -27.63
N ALA A 300 -12.49 4.96 -26.54
CA ALA A 300 -12.85 3.86 -25.65
C ALA A 300 -14.18 4.13 -24.91
N LEU A 301 -14.43 5.37 -24.49
CA LEU A 301 -15.70 5.79 -23.89
C LEU A 301 -16.87 5.76 -24.91
N GLN A 302 -16.65 6.14 -26.17
CA GLN A 302 -17.64 5.98 -27.25
C GLN A 302 -17.96 4.48 -27.50
N GLN A 303 -16.94 3.62 -27.53
CA GLN A 303 -17.13 2.17 -27.64
C GLN A 303 -17.83 1.57 -26.42
N ALA A 304 -17.56 2.06 -25.21
CA ALA A 304 -18.31 1.68 -24.02
C ALA A 304 -19.77 2.15 -24.09
N HIS A 305 -20.03 3.40 -24.50
CA HIS A 305 -21.38 3.94 -24.61
C HIS A 305 -22.26 3.14 -25.58
N THR A 306 -21.74 2.84 -26.76
CA THR A 306 -22.45 2.06 -27.80
C THR A 306 -22.75 0.62 -27.37
N ASN A 307 -21.90 0.01 -26.54
CA ASN A 307 -22.09 -1.34 -25.99
C ASN A 307 -22.82 -1.39 -24.63
N SER A 308 -23.13 -0.23 -24.03
CA SER A 308 -23.77 -0.13 -22.71
C SER A 308 -25.27 -0.35 -22.76
N SER A 309 -25.82 -0.92 -21.68
CA SER A 309 -27.26 -1.00 -21.44
C SER A 309 -27.86 0.38 -21.17
N GLU A 310 -29.17 0.53 -21.35
CA GLU A 310 -29.85 1.81 -21.09
C GLU A 310 -29.76 2.26 -19.62
N SER A 311 -29.65 1.32 -18.68
CA SER A 311 -29.39 1.64 -17.27
C SER A 311 -27.97 2.14 -17.04
N GLN A 312 -26.95 1.54 -17.67
CA GLN A 312 -25.56 2.02 -17.62
C GLN A 312 -25.42 3.39 -18.26
N LYS A 313 -26.04 3.63 -19.42
CA LYS A 313 -26.06 4.94 -20.10
C LYS A 313 -26.67 6.03 -19.21
N LYS A 314 -27.82 5.74 -18.57
CA LYS A 314 -28.48 6.67 -17.64
C LYS A 314 -27.68 6.90 -16.36
N GLN A 315 -26.92 5.90 -15.89
CA GLN A 315 -26.08 6.01 -14.69
C GLN A 315 -24.80 6.82 -14.93
N PHE A 316 -24.18 6.68 -16.11
CA PHE A 316 -22.88 7.28 -16.45
C PHE A 316 -22.97 8.34 -17.57
N SER A 317 -24.15 8.94 -17.80
CA SER A 317 -24.39 9.92 -18.88
C SER A 317 -23.40 11.08 -18.83
N GLU A 318 -23.17 11.62 -17.65
CA GLU A 318 -22.22 12.69 -17.33
C GLU A 318 -20.72 12.33 -17.55
N LEU A 319 -20.41 11.04 -17.71
CA LEU A 319 -19.09 10.52 -18.11
C LEU A 319 -19.03 10.30 -19.63
N PHE A 320 -20.09 9.72 -20.22
CA PHE A 320 -20.16 9.51 -21.68
C PHE A 320 -20.23 10.82 -22.47
N ALA A 321 -20.86 11.87 -21.92
CA ALA A 321 -20.91 13.21 -22.51
C ALA A 321 -19.52 13.87 -22.68
N LEU A 322 -18.47 13.39 -21.99
CA LEU A 322 -17.08 13.84 -22.23
C LEU A 322 -16.46 13.27 -23.51
N ALA A 323 -17.10 12.28 -24.12
CA ALA A 323 -16.64 11.59 -25.31
C ALA A 323 -17.65 11.70 -26.46
N GLU A 324 -18.73 12.46 -26.30
CA GLU A 324 -19.47 12.99 -27.45
C GLU A 324 -18.54 13.94 -28.21
N PRO A 325 -18.46 13.85 -29.56
CA PRO A 325 -17.73 14.86 -30.31
C PRO A 325 -18.41 16.21 -30.10
N GLU A 326 -17.66 17.25 -29.75
CA GLU A 326 -18.20 18.61 -29.92
C GLU A 326 -18.60 18.74 -31.40
N GLU A 327 -19.90 18.96 -31.65
CA GLU A 327 -20.35 19.35 -32.98
C GLU A 327 -19.70 20.68 -33.31
N SER A 328 -18.59 20.63 -34.04
CA SER A 328 -17.82 21.79 -34.45
C SER A 328 -18.78 22.77 -35.13
N THR A 329 -19.08 23.88 -34.44
CA THR A 329 -20.22 24.75 -34.70
C THR A 329 -20.04 25.54 -36.01
N SER A 330 -20.22 24.81 -37.10
CA SER A 330 -20.17 25.28 -38.47
C SER A 330 -21.23 26.37 -38.61
N PRO A 331 -20.85 27.64 -38.89
CA PRO A 331 -21.79 28.76 -38.84
C PRO A 331 -22.69 28.77 -40.08
N GLY A 332 -23.65 27.85 -40.13
CA GLY A 332 -24.49 27.57 -41.30
C GLY A 332 -25.96 27.32 -40.93
N ALA A 333 -26.79 28.33 -41.20
CA ALA A 333 -28.26 28.29 -41.21
C ALA A 333 -29.01 27.98 -39.89
N GLY A 334 -29.43 29.03 -39.18
CA GLY A 334 -30.45 28.96 -38.11
C GLY A 334 -31.13 30.32 -37.90
N ARG A 335 -32.40 30.48 -38.30
CA ARG A 335 -33.16 31.73 -38.17
C ARG A 335 -33.76 31.87 -36.75
N GLY A 336 -33.43 32.93 -36.01
CA GLY A 336 -33.93 33.09 -34.63
C GLY A 336 -33.84 34.50 -34.02
N SER A 337 -34.66 35.43 -34.50
CA SER A 337 -35.11 36.69 -33.84
C SER A 337 -34.32 37.25 -32.63
N SER A 338 -33.51 38.29 -32.85
CA SER A 338 -33.21 39.31 -31.84
C SER A 338 -33.06 40.70 -32.49
N ARG A 339 -33.39 41.77 -31.76
CA ARG A 339 -33.47 43.15 -32.29
C ARG A 339 -32.15 43.89 -32.15
N SER A 340 -31.51 44.23 -33.27
CA SER A 340 -30.36 45.15 -33.29
C SER A 340 -30.81 46.61 -33.41
N VAL A 341 -30.44 47.44 -32.44
CA VAL A 341 -30.47 48.91 -32.55
C VAL A 341 -29.08 49.36 -33.02
N GLY A 342 -29.04 50.39 -33.88
CA GLY A 342 -27.87 50.65 -34.74
C GLY A 342 -26.69 51.40 -34.10
N GLY A 343 -25.50 51.16 -34.64
CA GLY A 343 -24.28 51.95 -34.47
C GLY A 343 -23.46 51.92 -35.77
N ARG A 344 -22.86 53.05 -36.18
CA ARG A 344 -22.35 53.26 -37.56
C ARG A 344 -20.86 53.65 -37.60
N GLY A 345 -20.08 52.97 -38.44
CA GLY A 345 -18.72 53.38 -38.86
C GLY A 345 -17.57 52.89 -37.95
N LYS A 346 -16.30 52.91 -38.38
CA LYS A 346 -15.72 53.34 -39.68
C LYS A 346 -14.50 52.46 -40.05
N LYS A 347 -13.97 52.65 -41.27
CA LYS A 347 -13.01 51.80 -41.99
C LYS A 347 -11.53 51.89 -41.53
N SER A 348 -10.80 50.79 -41.79
CA SER A 348 -9.40 50.68 -42.30
C SER A 348 -8.17 51.13 -41.48
N GLY A 349 -7.11 50.30 -41.56
CA GLY A 349 -5.70 50.66 -41.29
C GLY A 349 -4.90 49.48 -40.72
N GLY A 350 -3.88 48.97 -41.42
CA GLY A 350 -3.18 47.73 -41.02
C GLY A 350 -1.66 47.87 -40.79
N GLY A 351 -1.04 46.79 -40.29
CA GLY A 351 0.41 46.58 -40.18
C GLY A 351 0.99 46.68 -38.77
N GLY A 352 2.02 45.88 -38.43
CA GLY A 352 2.82 46.07 -37.19
C GLY A 352 3.28 44.83 -36.40
N GLN A 353 4.14 43.99 -37.00
CA GLN A 353 5.13 43.06 -36.39
C GLN A 353 5.21 42.78 -34.87
N THR A 354 5.40 41.48 -34.55
CA THR A 354 6.19 40.90 -33.42
C THR A 354 5.63 41.08 -31.98
N ARG A 355 5.90 40.19 -31.00
CA ARG A 355 7.13 39.42 -30.74
C ARG A 355 6.89 38.11 -29.95
N THR A 356 7.87 37.22 -30.00
CA THR A 356 7.90 35.89 -29.36
C THR A 356 8.38 35.90 -27.90
N THR A 357 7.79 35.07 -27.03
CA THR A 357 8.51 34.41 -25.91
C THR A 357 7.87 33.06 -25.57
N SER A 358 8.54 31.97 -25.89
CA SER A 358 8.31 30.65 -25.29
C SER A 358 9.22 30.46 -24.07
N ARG A 359 8.73 29.81 -23.01
CA ARG A 359 9.55 29.38 -21.87
C ARG A 359 9.30 27.90 -21.57
N LYS A 360 10.26 27.06 -21.94
CA LYS A 360 10.57 25.85 -21.16
C LYS A 360 11.38 26.29 -19.93
N ASN A 361 11.32 25.51 -18.86
CA ASN A 361 12.41 25.42 -17.88
C ASN A 361 12.61 23.94 -17.52
N VAL A 362 13.80 23.59 -17.05
CA VAL A 362 14.29 22.21 -16.94
C VAL A 362 14.80 21.95 -15.53
N PHE A 363 14.65 20.71 -15.05
CA PHE A 363 15.20 20.22 -13.79
C PHE A 363 16.73 20.42 -13.66
N ARG A 364 17.19 20.75 -12.46
CA ARG A 364 18.46 20.24 -11.92
C ARG A 364 18.45 20.26 -10.38
N ALA A 365 19.32 19.47 -9.77
CA ALA A 365 19.42 19.26 -8.31
C ALA A 365 20.87 19.52 -7.82
N GLU A 366 21.12 19.23 -6.53
CA GLU A 366 22.40 19.31 -5.78
C GLU A 366 22.88 20.74 -5.43
N SER A 367 23.53 21.01 -4.28
CA SER A 367 23.62 20.31 -2.97
C SER A 367 24.20 21.24 -1.88
N ASP A 368 24.01 20.85 -0.61
CA ASP A 368 24.78 21.15 0.63
C ASP A 368 25.21 22.57 1.07
N SER A 369 24.83 22.93 2.31
CA SER A 369 25.72 23.57 3.32
C SER A 369 25.11 23.51 4.72
N SER A 370 25.95 23.33 5.76
CA SER A 370 25.65 23.59 7.18
C SER A 370 26.09 25.04 7.54
N SER A 371 26.10 25.58 8.78
CA SER A 371 25.65 25.23 10.16
C SER A 371 25.55 26.58 10.96
N ASP A 372 25.27 26.74 12.27
CA ASP A 372 25.12 25.84 13.44
C ASP A 372 24.25 26.49 14.57
N SER A 373 24.03 25.76 15.68
CA SER A 373 23.89 26.16 17.10
C SER A 373 23.20 27.49 17.54
N SER A 374 22.18 27.39 18.42
CA SER A 374 22.32 27.70 19.86
C SER A 374 21.02 27.44 20.66
N GLU A 375 21.17 27.09 21.94
CA GLU A 375 20.10 26.93 22.95
C GLU A 375 19.81 28.25 23.70
N GLU A 376 18.73 28.32 24.50
CA GLU A 376 18.63 28.83 25.90
C GLU A 376 17.16 28.72 26.41
N GLU A 377 16.93 28.55 27.73
CA GLU A 377 15.60 28.50 28.39
C GLU A 377 15.29 29.79 29.17
N GLU A 378 14.03 30.23 29.24
CA GLU A 378 13.53 30.96 30.44
C GLU A 378 12.03 30.73 30.70
N VAL A 379 11.63 30.71 31.98
CA VAL A 379 10.26 30.45 32.45
C VAL A 379 9.93 31.34 33.66
N ILE A 380 8.71 31.93 33.74
CA ILE A 380 7.81 31.97 34.93
C ILE A 380 6.66 33.02 34.80
N LYS A 381 5.46 32.51 34.42
CA LYS A 381 4.13 32.73 35.05
C LYS A 381 3.63 34.22 35.21
N PRO A 382 2.59 34.53 36.03
CA PRO A 382 1.19 34.48 35.56
C PRO A 382 0.34 35.74 35.89
N LYS A 383 -0.92 35.80 35.41
CA LYS A 383 -1.98 36.64 36.00
C LYS A 383 -3.32 35.89 36.18
N GLN A 384 -4.06 36.29 37.22
CA GLN A 384 -5.22 35.56 37.77
C GLN A 384 -6.59 36.21 37.44
N ALA A 385 -7.67 35.47 37.71
CA ALA A 385 -9.07 35.83 37.46
C ALA A 385 -9.67 36.85 38.46
N LYS A 386 -10.89 37.32 38.16
CA LYS A 386 -11.78 38.00 39.13
C LYS A 386 -12.99 37.15 39.52
N ARG A 387 -13.33 37.26 40.80
CA ARG A 387 -14.47 36.66 41.55
C ARG A 387 -15.80 37.40 41.30
N ARG A 388 -17.00 37.02 41.77
CA ARG A 388 -17.68 35.76 42.23
C ARG A 388 -18.87 36.15 43.13
N LYS A 389 -20.08 35.64 42.87
CA LYS A 389 -21.25 35.51 43.78
C LYS A 389 -22.09 34.33 43.23
N LYS A 390 -22.54 33.28 43.95
CA LYS A 390 -23.21 33.09 45.26
C LYS A 390 -24.57 33.81 45.35
N ALA A 391 -25.65 33.19 45.85
CA ALA A 391 -25.76 32.03 46.76
C ALA A 391 -26.89 31.03 46.36
N LEU A 392 -26.82 29.74 46.75
CA LEU A 392 -27.66 29.02 47.79
C LEU A 392 -29.16 28.96 47.44
N SER A 393 -29.75 27.79 47.11
CA SER A 393 -30.22 26.64 47.96
C SER A 393 -31.77 26.63 47.99
N ASP A 394 -32.55 25.60 48.36
CA ASP A 394 -32.34 24.30 49.04
C ASP A 394 -33.29 23.20 48.50
N THR A 395 -33.18 21.97 49.04
CA THR A 395 -34.12 20.80 49.05
C THR A 395 -35.40 20.80 48.18
N GLU A 396 -35.60 19.73 47.40
CA GLU A 396 -36.20 18.45 47.87
C GLU A 396 -35.52 17.25 47.19
#